data_AF-A0A918NM59-F1
#
_entry.id   AF-A0A918NM59-F1
#
_cell.length_a   1.000
_cell.length_b   1.000
_cell.length_c   1.000
_cell.angle_alpha   90.00
_cell.angle_beta   90.00
_cell.angle_gamma   90.00
#
_symmetry.space_group_name_H-M   'P 1'
#
loop_
_entity.id
_entity.type
_entity.pdbx_description
1 polymer ?
#
loop_
_entity_poly.entity_id
_entity_poly.type
_entity_poly.pdbx_seq_one_letter_code
_entity_poly.pdbx_strand_id
1 'polypeptide(L)'
;MAGHEVATDALKVIEETDWSGLTHAYGAAGDTPAFLLQLLDEDPETQAEALGMLEMSVLHQGSLYDATAPAARFMAAVLPHPRTLAEHESYFPWDDRPRPLRAALIDFLAEVAESAAYDGDPDSDDDAAADSDADPDADEAYDDEADAIEACLAVRPTLFQAVVPFLDDDHPEVREAALGAVSHLLKAPELAEAVPAASRRLHSTLADTTRERRERAAAALTLGTWGQDTTAHLTDADPAVRVCAALADGAAGDPRATAVLLDALSRPAEADRWFPEPLPQFDGWFRFTLLRILLKRVESYEEAAPAALALIPLASDYTVDQDWGPLLAKAFPGGREPGSDLTPAQRDLLHALAENDACWGNIGNKYSWLRDAGLPQKREELRSLL
;
A
#
# COMPACT_ATOMS: atom_id res chain seq x y z
N MET A 1 19.40 24.69 20.44
CA MET A 1 20.52 24.32 19.53
C MET A 1 20.03 23.37 18.45
N ALA A 2 19.39 22.24 18.78
CA ALA A 2 18.84 21.30 17.78
C ALA A 2 17.90 21.95 16.73
N GLY A 3 16.94 22.79 17.12
CA GLY A 3 16.05 23.47 16.15
C GLY A 3 16.75 24.47 15.22
N HIS A 4 17.92 25.00 15.61
CA HIS A 4 18.70 25.91 14.75
C HIS A 4 19.54 25.14 13.73
N GLU A 5 20.05 23.96 14.11
CA GLU A 5 20.80 23.05 13.24
C GLU A 5 19.89 22.43 12.17
N VAL A 6 18.68 21.98 12.57
CA VAL A 6 17.61 21.52 11.66
C VAL A 6 17.23 22.57 10.62
N ALA A 7 16.99 23.81 11.05
CA ALA A 7 16.70 24.90 10.13
C ALA A 7 17.89 25.20 9.18
N THR A 8 19.12 24.97 9.62
CA THR A 8 20.31 25.19 8.80
C THR A 8 20.44 24.16 7.69
N ASP A 9 20.20 22.88 7.98
CA ASP A 9 20.31 21.83 6.96
C ASP A 9 19.18 21.88 5.94
N ALA A 10 17.96 22.22 6.36
CA ALA A 10 16.83 22.46 5.46
C ALA A 10 17.11 23.65 4.51
N LEU A 11 17.66 24.76 5.03
CA LEU A 11 17.98 25.93 4.21
C LEU A 11 19.10 25.66 3.19
N LYS A 12 20.09 24.81 3.52
CA LYS A 12 21.09 24.40 2.54
C LYS A 12 20.48 23.70 1.34
N VAL A 13 19.45 22.86 1.53
CA VAL A 13 18.75 22.22 0.40
C VAL A 13 18.12 23.29 -0.51
N ILE A 14 17.54 24.34 0.05
CA ILE A 14 16.99 25.46 -0.73
C ILE A 14 18.09 26.20 -1.50
N GLU A 15 19.23 26.49 -0.85
CA GLU A 15 20.32 27.29 -1.42
C GLU A 15 21.18 26.54 -2.45
N GLU A 16 21.36 25.24 -2.29
CA GLU A 16 22.27 24.42 -3.12
C GLU A 16 21.56 23.77 -4.33
N THR A 17 20.23 23.81 -4.38
CA THR A 17 19.43 23.21 -5.46
C THR A 17 19.03 24.27 -6.50
N ASP A 18 19.27 24.02 -7.79
CA ASP A 18 18.81 24.89 -8.88
C ASP A 18 17.34 24.62 -9.23
N TRP A 19 16.42 25.03 -8.36
CA TRP A 19 14.98 24.83 -8.52
C TRP A 19 14.41 25.35 -9.85
N SER A 20 15.03 26.38 -10.42
CA SER A 20 14.58 26.95 -11.69
C SER A 20 14.90 26.07 -12.90
N GLY A 21 15.88 25.17 -12.75
CA GLY A 21 16.23 24.15 -13.74
C GLY A 21 15.55 22.80 -13.52
N LEU A 22 14.82 22.61 -12.41
CA LEU A 22 14.08 21.38 -12.12
C LEU A 22 12.63 21.48 -12.60
N THR A 23 12.03 20.31 -12.83
CA THR A 23 10.60 20.20 -13.16
C THR A 23 9.80 19.50 -12.05
N HIS A 24 8.49 19.73 -12.09
CA HIS A 24 7.44 19.06 -11.32
C HIS A 24 6.19 18.93 -12.23
N ALA A 25 5.08 18.36 -11.75
CA ALA A 25 3.89 18.06 -12.56
C ALA A 25 3.32 19.22 -13.40
N TYR A 26 3.51 20.48 -12.96
CA TYR A 26 3.00 21.67 -13.64
C TYR A 26 4.07 22.48 -14.40
N GLY A 27 5.24 21.89 -14.66
CA GLY A 27 6.36 22.54 -15.36
C GLY A 27 7.52 22.89 -14.44
N ALA A 28 8.14 24.06 -14.63
CA ALA A 28 9.33 24.46 -13.87
C ALA A 28 9.05 24.64 -12.36
N ALA A 29 9.91 24.09 -11.51
CA ALA A 29 9.74 24.00 -10.06
C ALA A 29 10.27 25.22 -9.27
N GLY A 30 10.40 26.38 -9.91
CA GLY A 30 10.97 27.59 -9.30
C GLY A 30 10.15 28.18 -8.14
N ASP A 31 8.89 27.78 -8.01
CA ASP A 31 7.96 28.12 -6.93
C ASP A 31 8.01 27.15 -5.74
N THR A 32 8.49 25.91 -5.95
CA THR A 32 8.59 24.85 -4.93
C THR A 32 9.30 25.30 -3.64
N PRO A 33 10.41 26.08 -3.67
CA PRO A 33 11.04 26.60 -2.46
C PRO A 33 10.11 27.41 -1.54
N ALA A 34 9.16 28.15 -2.11
CA ALA A 34 8.24 28.96 -1.32
C ALA A 34 7.31 28.06 -0.50
N PHE A 35 6.77 27.00 -1.10
CA PHE A 35 5.93 26.02 -0.40
C PHE A 35 6.74 25.25 0.65
N LEU A 36 7.97 24.82 0.34
CA LEU A 36 8.82 24.14 1.33
C LEU A 36 9.07 25.00 2.58
N LEU A 37 9.34 26.29 2.40
CA LEU A 37 9.53 27.21 3.53
C LEU A 37 8.23 27.45 4.33
N GLN A 38 7.06 27.41 3.67
CA GLN A 38 5.75 27.56 4.31
C GLN A 38 5.40 26.37 5.22
N LEU A 39 6.01 25.20 5.05
CA LEU A 39 5.90 24.08 6.02
C LEU A 39 6.41 24.46 7.43
N LEU A 40 7.19 25.54 7.54
CA LEU A 40 7.71 26.06 8.82
C LEU A 40 6.97 27.31 9.32
N ASP A 41 5.87 27.70 8.67
CA ASP A 41 5.06 28.85 9.08
C ASP A 41 4.48 28.66 10.49
N GLU A 42 4.10 29.75 11.15
CA GLU A 42 3.42 29.69 12.45
C GLU A 42 1.95 29.27 12.32
N ASP A 43 1.35 29.52 11.14
CA ASP A 43 -0.04 29.23 10.83
C ASP A 43 -0.22 27.80 10.27
N PRO A 44 -0.96 26.92 10.95
CA PRO A 44 -1.23 25.56 10.48
C PRO A 44 -2.01 25.49 9.16
N GLU A 45 -2.85 26.49 8.85
CA GLU A 45 -3.58 26.52 7.57
C GLU A 45 -2.61 26.74 6.39
N THR A 46 -1.65 27.65 6.57
CA THR A 46 -0.55 27.87 5.61
C THR A 46 0.31 26.61 5.44
N GLN A 47 0.59 25.88 6.53
CA GLN A 47 1.33 24.61 6.46
C GLN A 47 0.58 23.54 5.66
N ALA A 48 -0.73 23.39 5.91
CA ALA A 48 -1.58 22.42 5.22
C ALA A 48 -1.67 22.72 3.72
N GLU A 49 -1.89 23.99 3.35
CA GLU A 49 -1.91 24.43 1.95
C GLU A 49 -0.56 24.15 1.27
N ALA A 50 0.55 24.47 1.93
CA ALA A 50 1.88 24.21 1.40
C ALA A 50 2.13 22.72 1.16
N LEU A 51 1.76 21.85 2.11
CA LEU A 51 1.88 20.40 1.92
C LEU A 51 1.01 19.90 0.76
N GLY A 52 -0.25 20.33 0.69
CA GLY A 52 -1.13 19.94 -0.43
C GLY A 52 -0.58 20.38 -1.79
N MET A 53 -0.03 21.59 -1.88
CA MET A 53 0.61 22.07 -3.11
C MET A 53 1.83 21.22 -3.48
N LEU A 54 2.62 20.77 -2.51
CA LEU A 54 3.76 19.88 -2.73
C LEU A 54 3.31 18.48 -3.19
N GLU A 55 2.32 17.87 -2.53
CA GLU A 55 1.74 16.58 -2.94
C GLU A 55 1.25 16.62 -4.39
N MET A 56 0.54 17.67 -4.79
CA MET A 56 0.02 17.81 -6.15
C MET A 56 1.06 18.19 -7.20
N SER A 57 2.24 18.67 -6.80
CA SER A 57 3.25 19.14 -7.75
C SER A 57 4.44 18.19 -7.85
N VAL A 58 5.08 17.88 -6.72
CA VAL A 58 6.32 17.10 -6.67
C VAL A 58 6.09 15.60 -6.48
N LEU A 59 4.85 15.13 -6.27
CA LEU A 59 4.50 13.70 -6.17
C LEU A 59 3.11 13.43 -6.76
N HIS A 60 2.83 13.98 -7.94
CA HIS A 60 1.49 13.98 -8.51
C HIS A 60 1.03 12.55 -8.87
N GLN A 61 0.13 11.99 -8.06
CA GLN A 61 -0.41 10.64 -8.24
C GLN A 61 0.67 9.55 -8.28
N GLY A 62 1.76 9.74 -7.54
CA GLY A 62 2.88 8.81 -7.46
C GLY A 62 3.97 9.02 -8.52
N SER A 63 3.75 9.86 -9.54
CA SER A 63 4.80 10.21 -10.50
C SER A 63 5.91 11.02 -9.83
N LEU A 64 7.16 10.69 -10.19
CA LEU A 64 8.37 11.33 -9.66
C LEU A 64 8.93 12.33 -10.66
N TYR A 65 9.50 13.42 -10.14
CA TYR A 65 10.06 14.52 -10.91
C TYR A 65 11.43 14.92 -10.34
N ASP A 66 12.20 15.71 -11.09
CA ASP A 66 13.51 16.19 -10.64
C ASP A 66 13.44 16.91 -9.28
N ALA A 67 12.34 17.62 -9.04
CA ALA A 67 12.09 18.34 -7.79
C ALA A 67 11.74 17.42 -6.60
N THR A 68 11.37 16.16 -6.83
CA THR A 68 10.89 15.25 -5.77
C THR A 68 11.98 14.90 -4.77
N ALA A 69 13.16 14.46 -5.24
CA ALA A 69 14.26 14.10 -4.37
C ALA A 69 14.76 15.27 -3.47
N PRO A 70 15.01 16.49 -3.99
CA PRO A 70 15.37 17.62 -3.14
C PRO A 70 14.24 18.06 -2.21
N ALA A 71 12.97 18.03 -2.64
CA ALA A 71 11.83 18.30 -1.75
C ALA A 71 11.76 17.30 -0.58
N ALA A 72 11.90 16.00 -0.86
CA ALA A 72 11.93 14.95 0.16
C ALA A 72 13.10 15.14 1.14
N ARG A 73 14.29 15.55 0.67
CA ARG A 73 15.42 15.88 1.55
C ARG A 73 15.13 17.06 2.47
N PHE A 74 14.47 18.10 1.97
CA PHE A 74 14.05 19.23 2.79
C PHE A 74 13.06 18.78 3.88
N MET A 75 12.03 18.03 3.49
CA MET A 75 11.01 17.51 4.42
C MET A 75 11.62 16.62 5.51
N ALA A 76 12.53 15.73 5.13
CA ALA A 76 13.29 14.90 6.05
C ALA A 76 14.11 15.72 7.05
N ALA A 77 14.76 16.80 6.58
CA ALA A 77 15.55 17.68 7.44
C ALA A 77 14.68 18.40 8.48
N VAL A 78 13.45 18.81 8.13
CA VAL A 78 12.58 19.57 9.03
C VAL A 78 11.75 18.72 10.00
N LEU A 79 11.70 17.39 9.86
CA LEU A 79 10.92 16.52 10.77
C LEU A 79 11.10 16.82 12.26
N PRO A 80 12.33 17.06 12.79
CA PRO A 80 12.53 17.34 14.22
C PRO A 80 12.18 18.79 14.63
N HIS A 81 11.77 19.64 13.69
CA HIS A 81 11.47 21.04 13.98
C HIS A 81 10.15 21.17 14.78
N PRO A 82 10.07 22.00 15.84
CA PRO A 82 8.85 22.11 16.64
C PRO A 82 7.59 22.55 15.87
N ARG A 83 7.74 23.23 14.73
CA ARG A 83 6.59 23.61 13.88
C ARG A 83 5.85 22.43 13.30
N THR A 84 6.53 21.29 13.12
CA THR A 84 5.89 20.06 12.61
C THR A 84 4.98 19.38 13.65
N LEU A 85 4.89 19.91 14.88
CA LEU A 85 3.95 19.44 15.89
C LEU A 85 2.52 19.98 15.70
N ALA A 86 2.33 20.99 14.86
CA ALA A 86 1.01 21.58 14.65
C ALA A 86 0.07 20.54 14.02
N GLU A 87 -1.13 20.41 14.59
CA GLU A 87 -2.19 19.60 14.02
C GLU A 87 -2.87 20.36 12.89
N HIS A 88 -3.11 19.68 11.77
CA HIS A 88 -3.89 20.20 10.67
C HIS A 88 -4.75 19.09 10.05
N GLU A 89 -5.80 19.50 9.35
CA GLU A 89 -6.50 18.65 8.37
C GLU A 89 -5.77 18.78 7.02
N SER A 90 -5.95 17.82 6.12
CA SER A 90 -5.40 17.99 4.77
C SER A 90 -6.07 19.17 4.08
N TYR A 91 -5.30 19.90 3.27
CA TYR A 91 -5.84 20.99 2.46
C TYR A 91 -6.92 20.50 1.47
N PHE A 92 -6.79 19.24 1.04
CA PHE A 92 -7.69 18.64 0.08
C PHE A 92 -8.67 17.66 0.71
N PRO A 93 -9.90 17.53 0.16
CA PRO A 93 -11.01 16.87 0.84
C PRO A 93 -10.97 15.34 0.78
N TRP A 94 -9.93 14.73 0.21
CA TRP A 94 -9.78 13.27 0.15
C TRP A 94 -9.14 12.68 1.40
N ASP A 95 -8.56 13.51 2.28
CA ASP A 95 -7.98 13.10 3.56
C ASP A 95 -8.46 14.05 4.67
N ASP A 96 -9.48 13.63 5.42
CA ASP A 96 -10.07 14.41 6.52
C ASP A 96 -9.43 14.12 7.88
N ARG A 97 -8.29 13.40 7.91
CA ARG A 97 -7.65 12.98 9.15
C ARG A 97 -6.93 14.15 9.82
N PRO A 98 -7.29 14.53 11.05
CA PRO A 98 -6.50 15.47 11.82
C PRO A 98 -5.23 14.78 12.31
N ARG A 99 -4.05 15.25 11.87
CA ARG A 99 -2.76 14.73 12.33
C ARG A 99 -1.72 15.85 12.48
N PRO A 100 -0.65 15.64 13.28
CA PRO A 100 0.48 16.55 13.27
C PRO A 100 1.12 16.61 11.88
N LEU A 101 1.57 17.80 11.46
CA LEU A 101 2.28 17.98 10.20
C LEU A 101 3.44 16.98 10.06
N ARG A 102 4.12 16.65 11.15
CA ARG A 102 5.18 15.64 11.15
C ARG A 102 4.71 14.28 10.62
N ALA A 103 3.53 13.81 11.02
CA ALA A 103 3.01 12.54 10.52
C ALA A 103 2.75 12.63 9.01
N ALA A 104 2.13 13.72 8.54
CA ALA A 104 1.86 13.95 7.13
C ALA A 104 3.14 14.06 6.28
N LEU A 105 4.18 14.73 6.79
CA LEU A 105 5.49 14.76 6.12
C LEU A 105 6.15 13.37 6.05
N ILE A 106 6.00 12.55 7.09
CA ILE A 106 6.53 11.19 7.07
C ILE A 106 5.74 10.30 6.09
N ASP A 107 4.41 10.47 5.99
CA ASP A 107 3.59 9.79 4.98
C ASP A 107 4.05 10.16 3.57
N PHE A 108 4.26 11.45 3.29
CA PHE A 108 4.82 11.91 2.01
C PHE A 108 6.17 11.21 1.71
N LEU A 109 7.07 11.10 2.70
CA LEU A 109 8.34 10.38 2.52
C LEU A 109 8.16 8.87 2.28
N ALA A 110 7.09 8.27 2.84
CA ALA A 110 6.73 6.88 2.56
C ALA A 110 6.29 6.71 1.10
N GLU A 111 5.43 7.60 0.60
CA GLU A 111 4.94 7.60 -0.77
C GLU A 111 6.06 7.82 -1.79
N VAL A 112 7.03 8.70 -1.51
CA VAL A 112 8.24 8.85 -2.34
C VAL A 112 9.04 7.54 -2.37
N ALA A 113 9.22 6.89 -1.23
CA ALA A 113 9.97 5.64 -1.15
C ALA A 113 9.28 4.48 -1.88
N GLU A 114 7.95 4.42 -1.78
CA GLU A 114 7.08 3.47 -2.49
C GLU A 114 7.10 3.69 -4.00
N SER A 115 6.88 4.92 -4.45
CA SER A 115 6.84 5.28 -5.87
C SER A 115 8.17 4.94 -6.55
N ALA A 116 9.29 5.26 -5.89
CA ALA A 116 10.62 4.91 -6.41
C ALA A 116 10.92 3.39 -6.40
N ALA A 117 10.06 2.56 -5.82
CA ALA A 117 10.18 1.10 -5.84
C ALA A 117 9.27 0.43 -6.88
N TYR A 118 8.34 1.16 -7.48
CA TYR A 118 7.28 0.61 -8.35
C TYR A 118 7.83 -0.01 -9.64
N ASP A 119 8.83 0.61 -10.28
CA ASP A 119 9.54 0.06 -11.45
C ASP A 119 10.36 -1.22 -11.17
N GLY A 120 10.49 -1.60 -9.89
CA GLY A 120 11.20 -2.79 -9.46
C GLY A 120 10.32 -4.01 -9.18
N ASP A 121 8.99 -3.91 -9.30
CA ASP A 121 8.08 -5.03 -9.03
C ASP A 121 7.89 -5.93 -10.27
N PRO A 122 8.41 -7.17 -10.29
CA PRO A 122 8.23 -8.08 -11.41
C PRO A 122 6.79 -8.60 -11.56
N ASP A 123 5.90 -8.34 -10.59
CA ASP A 123 4.48 -8.69 -10.60
C ASP A 123 3.57 -7.48 -10.97
N SER A 124 4.11 -6.30 -11.29
CA SER A 124 3.28 -5.18 -11.78
C SER A 124 2.81 -5.49 -13.21
N ASP A 125 1.48 -5.51 -13.41
CA ASP A 125 0.82 -5.85 -14.69
C ASP A 125 1.01 -4.76 -15.78
N ASP A 126 1.99 -3.87 -15.65
CA ASP A 126 2.21 -2.79 -16.60
C ASP A 126 3.11 -3.26 -17.76
N ASP A 127 2.48 -4.01 -18.68
CA ASP A 127 2.93 -4.20 -20.06
C ASP A 127 2.84 -2.86 -20.85
N ALA A 128 3.37 -1.78 -20.31
CA ALA A 128 3.52 -0.49 -21.02
C ALA A 128 4.74 -0.49 -21.96
N ALA A 129 5.41 -1.62 -22.14
CA ALA A 129 6.48 -1.76 -23.12
C ALA A 129 5.95 -2.34 -24.45
N ALA A 130 6.00 -1.48 -25.48
CA ALA A 130 6.00 -1.76 -26.92
C ALA A 130 4.69 -1.51 -27.68
N ASP A 131 4.27 -0.25 -27.77
CA ASP A 131 3.71 0.24 -29.04
C ASP A 131 4.83 0.97 -29.81
N SER A 132 5.30 0.36 -30.91
CA SER A 132 6.54 0.70 -31.60
C SER A 132 6.44 1.90 -32.56
N ASP A 133 5.60 2.89 -32.24
CA ASP A 133 5.43 4.13 -33.00
C ASP A 133 5.60 5.36 -32.07
N ALA A 134 6.59 5.32 -31.16
CA ALA A 134 6.82 6.35 -30.15
C ALA A 134 7.25 7.71 -30.76
N ASP A 135 6.62 8.76 -30.25
CA ASP A 135 6.99 10.17 -30.43
C ASP A 135 8.38 10.40 -29.83
N PRO A 136 9.35 11.03 -30.54
CA PRO A 136 10.66 11.33 -29.96
C PRO A 136 10.61 12.20 -28.68
N ASP A 137 9.53 12.98 -28.47
CA ASP A 137 9.31 13.72 -27.21
C ASP A 137 8.86 12.78 -26.06
N ALA A 138 8.40 11.56 -26.36
CA ALA A 138 8.11 10.54 -25.35
C ALA A 138 9.40 9.94 -24.79
N ASP A 139 10.41 9.69 -25.64
CA ASP A 139 11.71 9.15 -25.21
C ASP A 139 12.41 10.10 -24.20
N GLU A 140 12.36 11.43 -24.40
CA GLU A 140 12.90 12.41 -23.44
C GLU A 140 12.12 12.42 -22.11
N ALA A 141 10.79 12.33 -22.17
CA ALA A 141 9.96 12.26 -20.95
C ALA A 141 10.20 10.98 -20.13
N TYR A 142 10.52 9.86 -20.77
CA TYR A 142 10.88 8.61 -20.10
C TYR A 142 12.26 8.67 -19.44
N ASP A 143 13.24 9.33 -20.07
CA ASP A 143 14.58 9.51 -19.50
C ASP A 143 14.53 10.42 -18.24
N ASP A 144 13.72 11.49 -18.26
CA ASP A 144 13.55 12.40 -17.12
C ASP A 144 12.90 11.70 -15.89
N GLU A 145 11.90 10.84 -16.10
CA GLU A 145 11.27 10.08 -15.01
C GLU A 145 12.24 9.05 -14.41
N ALA A 146 13.04 8.38 -15.25
CA ALA A 146 14.06 7.43 -14.78
C ALA A 146 15.15 8.12 -13.93
N ASP A 147 15.61 9.30 -14.34
CA ASP A 147 16.57 10.11 -13.59
C ASP A 147 15.98 10.58 -12.25
N ALA A 148 14.70 10.97 -12.23
CA ALA A 148 13.98 11.31 -11.00
C ALA A 148 13.86 10.11 -10.04
N ILE A 149 13.55 8.92 -10.57
CA ILE A 149 13.55 7.67 -9.79
C ILE A 149 14.94 7.43 -9.20
N GLU A 150 16.02 7.47 -9.99
CA GLU A 150 17.38 7.27 -9.50
C GLU A 150 17.75 8.28 -8.40
N ALA A 151 17.36 9.55 -8.56
CA ALA A 151 17.57 10.58 -7.55
C ALA A 151 16.81 10.27 -6.25
N CYS A 152 15.56 9.79 -6.33
CA CYS A 152 14.79 9.36 -5.15
C CYS A 152 15.40 8.11 -4.48
N LEU A 153 15.90 7.14 -5.26
CA LEU A 153 16.64 5.99 -4.75
C LEU A 153 17.88 6.44 -3.96
N ALA A 154 18.65 7.38 -4.50
CA ALA A 154 19.89 7.87 -3.90
C ALA A 154 19.70 8.55 -2.54
N VAL A 155 18.53 9.14 -2.27
CA VAL A 155 18.26 9.82 -0.99
C VAL A 155 17.68 8.91 0.08
N ARG A 156 17.27 7.67 -0.24
CA ARG A 156 16.65 6.72 0.71
C ARG A 156 17.41 6.56 2.03
N PRO A 157 18.76 6.43 2.07
CA PRO A 157 19.47 6.33 3.34
C PRO A 157 19.30 7.57 4.22
N THR A 158 19.25 8.75 3.61
CA THR A 158 19.01 10.02 4.32
C THR A 158 17.61 10.05 4.89
N LEU A 159 16.60 9.67 4.10
CA LEU A 159 15.20 9.61 4.55
C LEU A 159 15.05 8.62 5.72
N PHE A 160 15.64 7.43 5.61
CA PHE A 160 15.60 6.44 6.69
C PHE A 160 16.21 6.95 7.99
N GLN A 161 17.38 7.60 7.94
CA GLN A 161 18.00 8.16 9.15
C GLN A 161 17.15 9.27 9.78
N ALA A 162 16.44 10.06 8.98
CA ALA A 162 15.53 11.08 9.47
C ALA A 162 14.26 10.50 10.10
N VAL A 163 13.69 9.43 9.52
CA VAL A 163 12.42 8.84 9.95
C VAL A 163 12.57 7.88 11.14
N VAL A 164 13.62 7.07 11.18
CA VAL A 164 13.76 5.97 12.18
C VAL A 164 13.62 6.40 13.65
N PRO A 165 14.01 7.62 14.11
CA PRO A 165 13.79 8.04 15.48
C PRO A 165 12.30 8.15 15.86
N PHE A 166 11.42 8.39 14.88
CA PHE A 166 9.99 8.62 15.08
C PHE A 166 9.18 7.34 15.29
N LEU A 167 9.79 6.15 15.15
CA LEU A 167 9.18 4.89 15.58
C LEU A 167 8.88 4.87 17.09
N ASP A 168 9.56 5.71 17.87
CA ASP A 168 9.40 5.84 19.31
C ASP A 168 8.76 7.19 19.73
N ASP A 169 8.11 7.91 18.80
CA ASP A 169 7.45 9.20 19.09
C ASP A 169 6.29 9.03 20.09
N ASP A 170 6.04 10.06 20.89
CA ASP A 170 4.94 10.06 21.86
C ASP A 170 3.57 10.03 21.15
N HIS A 171 3.47 10.63 19.96
CA HIS A 171 2.23 10.73 19.20
C HIS A 171 1.96 9.45 18.38
N PRO A 172 0.78 8.81 18.52
CA PRO A 172 0.46 7.57 17.80
C PRO A 172 0.52 7.71 16.28
N GLU A 173 -0.11 8.75 15.70
CA GLU A 173 -0.07 8.99 14.25
C GLU A 173 1.36 9.14 13.70
N VAL A 174 2.28 9.73 14.47
CA VAL A 174 3.67 9.88 14.04
C VAL A 174 4.39 8.54 14.04
N ARG A 175 4.15 7.68 15.04
CA ARG A 175 4.71 6.32 15.05
C ARG A 175 4.17 5.46 13.92
N GLU A 176 2.87 5.58 13.62
CA GLU A 176 2.25 4.82 12.52
C GLU A 176 2.79 5.26 11.16
N ALA A 177 2.88 6.57 10.92
CA ALA A 177 3.52 7.12 9.72
C ALA A 177 4.98 6.65 9.60
N ALA A 178 5.75 6.72 10.71
CA ALA A 178 7.15 6.29 10.72
C ALA A 178 7.30 4.79 10.44
N LEU A 179 6.39 3.96 10.93
CA LEU A 179 6.34 2.53 10.63
C LEU A 179 6.05 2.27 9.15
N GLY A 180 5.08 3.00 8.57
CA GLY A 180 4.81 2.98 7.12
C GLY A 180 6.05 3.32 6.32
N ALA A 181 6.64 4.49 6.54
CA ALA A 181 7.84 4.94 5.83
C ALA A 181 9.02 3.96 5.97
N VAL A 182 9.30 3.47 7.18
CA VAL A 182 10.39 2.49 7.41
C VAL A 182 10.13 1.17 6.68
N SER A 183 8.88 0.73 6.58
CA SER A 183 8.48 -0.47 5.82
C SER A 183 8.93 -0.39 4.35
N HIS A 184 8.73 0.76 3.68
CA HIS A 184 9.14 0.95 2.29
C HIS A 184 10.65 1.20 2.17
N LEU A 185 11.22 2.08 3.01
CA LEU A 185 12.64 2.43 2.96
C LEU A 185 13.56 1.23 3.16
N LEU A 186 13.24 0.32 4.08
CA LEU A 186 14.06 -0.85 4.37
C LEU A 186 13.91 -2.02 3.39
N LYS A 187 13.06 -1.91 2.36
CA LYS A 187 13.10 -2.83 1.20
C LYS A 187 14.35 -2.59 0.34
N ALA A 188 15.00 -1.43 0.45
CA ALA A 188 16.16 -1.08 -0.35
C ALA A 188 17.42 -1.90 0.03
N PRO A 189 18.14 -2.52 -0.93
CA PRO A 189 19.31 -3.35 -0.65
C PRO A 189 20.41 -2.65 0.16
N GLU A 190 20.64 -1.36 -0.10
CA GLU A 190 21.63 -0.52 0.59
C GLU A 190 21.32 -0.30 2.08
N LEU A 191 20.09 -0.56 2.51
CA LEU A 191 19.65 -0.46 3.91
C LEU A 191 19.48 -1.82 4.59
N ALA A 192 19.89 -2.92 3.96
CA ALA A 192 19.76 -4.28 4.51
C ALA A 192 20.40 -4.43 5.91
N GLU A 193 21.50 -3.72 6.20
CA GLU A 193 22.16 -3.77 7.52
C GLU A 193 21.32 -3.13 8.65
N ALA A 194 20.35 -2.27 8.31
CA ALA A 194 19.46 -1.63 9.28
C ALA A 194 18.28 -2.53 9.68
N VAL A 195 17.90 -3.49 8.83
CA VAL A 195 16.75 -4.39 9.05
C VAL A 195 16.81 -5.08 10.42
N PRO A 196 17.90 -5.73 10.86
CA PRO A 196 17.91 -6.42 12.15
C PRO A 196 17.66 -5.52 13.36
N ALA A 197 18.09 -4.25 13.30
CA ALA A 197 17.85 -3.30 14.38
C ALA A 197 16.39 -2.83 14.39
N ALA A 198 15.82 -2.54 13.22
CA ALA A 198 14.41 -2.19 13.07
C ALA A 198 13.49 -3.35 13.49
N SER A 199 13.78 -4.59 13.05
CA SER A 199 13.00 -5.78 13.42
C SER A 199 12.93 -5.98 14.93
N ARG A 200 14.03 -5.76 15.66
CA ARG A 200 14.00 -5.83 17.14
C ARG A 200 13.04 -4.82 17.77
N ARG A 201 12.96 -3.60 17.23
CA ARG A 201 12.01 -2.59 17.68
C ARG A 201 10.58 -3.03 17.38
N LEU A 202 10.31 -3.49 16.17
CA LEU A 202 8.97 -3.95 15.77
C LEU A 202 8.49 -5.16 16.56
N HIS A 203 9.37 -6.09 16.90
CA HIS A 203 9.02 -7.18 17.83
C HIS A 203 8.63 -6.66 19.22
N SER A 204 9.27 -5.59 19.71
CA SER A 204 8.86 -4.94 20.96
C SER A 204 7.49 -4.28 20.84
N THR A 205 7.23 -3.55 19.76
CA THR A 205 5.92 -2.95 19.47
C THR A 205 4.83 -4.01 19.41
N LEU A 206 5.09 -5.10 18.70
CA LEU A 206 4.15 -6.21 18.53
C LEU A 206 3.84 -6.92 19.86
N ALA A 207 4.82 -7.04 20.75
CA ALA A 207 4.65 -7.65 22.08
C ALA A 207 3.97 -6.73 23.11
N ASP A 208 4.00 -5.42 22.90
CA ASP A 208 3.40 -4.44 23.80
C ASP A 208 1.89 -4.33 23.57
N THR A 209 1.11 -4.99 24.44
CA THR A 209 -0.36 -4.99 24.37
C THR A 209 -1.01 -3.65 24.75
N THR A 210 -0.22 -2.65 25.17
CA THR A 210 -0.71 -1.28 25.39
C THR A 210 -0.74 -0.46 24.11
N ARG A 211 -0.01 -0.90 23.07
CA ARG A 211 -0.05 -0.29 21.73
C ARG A 211 -1.37 -0.59 21.04
N GLU A 212 -1.73 0.31 20.13
CA GLU A 212 -2.95 0.19 19.36
C GLU A 212 -2.92 -1.00 18.40
N ARG A 213 -4.11 -1.51 18.05
CA ARG A 213 -4.25 -2.64 17.14
C ARG A 213 -3.52 -2.40 15.83
N ARG A 214 -3.73 -1.22 15.22
CA ARG A 214 -3.21 -0.87 13.90
C ARG A 214 -1.68 -0.84 13.90
N GLU A 215 -1.08 -0.10 14.84
CA GLU A 215 0.38 -0.12 15.10
C GLU A 215 0.95 -1.54 15.24
N ARG A 216 0.33 -2.40 16.07
CA ARG A 216 0.80 -3.80 16.25
C ARG A 216 0.65 -4.64 14.98
N ALA A 217 -0.46 -4.51 14.28
CA ALA A 217 -0.73 -5.25 13.05
C ALA A 217 0.23 -4.84 11.92
N ALA A 218 0.46 -3.54 11.75
CA ALA A 218 1.44 -2.97 10.82
C ALA A 218 2.86 -3.48 11.13
N ALA A 219 3.22 -3.60 12.42
CA ALA A 219 4.52 -4.14 12.82
C ALA A 219 4.68 -5.62 12.42
N ALA A 220 3.65 -6.43 12.63
CA ALA A 220 3.64 -7.84 12.21
C ALA A 220 3.75 -7.98 10.69
N LEU A 221 3.02 -7.15 9.94
CA LEU A 221 3.07 -7.15 8.48
C LEU A 221 4.45 -6.75 7.95
N THR A 222 5.03 -5.67 8.48
CA THR A 222 6.35 -5.16 8.11
C THR A 222 7.46 -6.17 8.42
N LEU A 223 7.38 -6.86 9.57
CA LEU A 223 8.29 -7.96 9.87
C LEU A 223 8.20 -9.07 8.80
N GLY A 224 6.98 -9.40 8.39
CA GLY A 224 6.73 -10.38 7.32
C GLY A 224 7.31 -9.97 5.97
N THR A 225 7.17 -8.70 5.56
CA THR A 225 7.71 -8.20 4.29
C THR A 225 9.24 -8.19 4.25
N TRP A 226 9.90 -8.06 5.41
CA TRP A 226 11.36 -8.22 5.54
C TRP A 226 11.81 -9.68 5.76
N GLY A 227 10.92 -10.66 5.54
CA GLY A 227 11.21 -12.08 5.67
C GLY A 227 11.50 -12.54 7.11
N GLN A 228 11.11 -11.78 8.12
CA GLN A 228 11.25 -12.18 9.52
C GLN A 228 10.18 -13.21 9.91
N ASP A 229 10.51 -14.06 10.88
CA ASP A 229 9.57 -15.06 11.39
C ASP A 229 8.48 -14.40 12.26
N THR A 230 7.23 -14.48 11.79
CA THR A 230 6.04 -13.98 12.47
C THR A 230 5.21 -15.09 13.11
N THR A 231 5.59 -16.37 12.98
CA THR A 231 4.75 -17.53 13.34
C THR A 231 4.40 -17.59 14.83
N ALA A 232 5.23 -17.00 15.69
CA ALA A 232 4.96 -16.86 17.12
C ALA A 232 3.69 -16.04 17.42
N HIS A 233 3.25 -15.19 16.48
CA HIS A 233 2.10 -14.29 16.63
C HIS A 233 0.81 -14.84 15.99
N LEU A 234 0.84 -16.06 15.44
CA LEU A 234 -0.36 -16.74 14.92
C LEU A 234 -1.39 -17.07 16.01
N THR A 235 -1.02 -16.92 17.29
CA THR A 235 -1.91 -17.11 18.45
C THR A 235 -2.11 -15.84 19.26
N ASP A 236 -1.81 -14.66 18.69
CA ASP A 236 -2.06 -13.37 19.35
C ASP A 236 -3.54 -13.24 19.76
N ALA A 237 -3.81 -12.51 20.84
CA ALA A 237 -5.20 -12.28 21.27
C ALA A 237 -5.98 -11.45 20.24
N ASP A 238 -5.33 -10.52 19.56
CA ASP A 238 -5.98 -9.67 18.56
C ASP A 238 -6.04 -10.37 17.18
N PRO A 239 -7.23 -10.52 16.58
CA PRO A 239 -7.38 -11.17 15.27
C PRO A 239 -6.63 -10.46 14.14
N ALA A 240 -6.55 -9.13 14.15
CA ALA A 240 -5.87 -8.37 13.11
C ALA A 240 -4.36 -8.63 13.13
N VAL A 241 -3.78 -8.74 14.34
CA VAL A 241 -2.38 -9.10 14.53
C VAL A 241 -2.09 -10.52 14.04
N ARG A 242 -2.95 -11.50 14.40
CA ARG A 242 -2.80 -12.88 13.91
C ARG A 242 -2.80 -12.94 12.39
N VAL A 243 -3.72 -12.23 11.76
CA VAL A 243 -3.86 -12.21 10.29
C VAL A 243 -2.66 -11.55 9.64
N CYS A 244 -2.21 -10.38 10.12
CA CYS A 244 -1.03 -9.73 9.57
C CYS A 244 0.24 -10.58 9.73
N ALA A 245 0.39 -11.29 10.87
CA ALA A 245 1.44 -12.28 11.04
C ALA A 245 1.31 -13.45 10.05
N ALA A 246 0.09 -13.93 9.81
CA ALA A 246 -0.19 -15.01 8.87
C ALA A 246 0.09 -14.63 7.42
N LEU A 247 0.03 -13.35 7.04
CA LEU A 247 0.29 -12.91 5.66
C LEU A 247 1.76 -13.03 5.24
N ALA A 248 2.70 -13.09 6.18
CA ALA A 248 4.13 -13.22 5.89
C ALA A 248 4.44 -14.47 5.05
N ASP A 249 5.36 -14.35 4.08
CA ASP A 249 5.81 -15.48 3.25
C ASP A 249 6.47 -16.57 4.08
N GLY A 250 7.22 -16.18 5.13
CA GLY A 250 7.80 -17.12 6.09
C GLY A 250 6.77 -17.98 6.83
N ALA A 251 5.51 -17.54 6.90
CA ALA A 251 4.41 -18.27 7.51
C ALA A 251 3.65 -19.17 6.52
N ALA A 252 3.93 -19.11 5.21
CA ALA A 252 3.17 -19.84 4.18
C ALA A 252 3.19 -21.36 4.36
N GLY A 253 4.29 -21.91 4.90
CA GLY A 253 4.42 -23.35 5.17
C GLY A 253 3.75 -23.82 6.48
N ASP A 254 3.22 -22.92 7.30
CA ASP A 254 2.56 -23.26 8.56
C ASP A 254 1.04 -23.39 8.35
N PRO A 255 0.43 -24.58 8.51
CA PRO A 255 -1.01 -24.77 8.36
C PRO A 255 -1.85 -23.86 9.26
N ARG A 256 -1.31 -23.41 10.41
CA ARG A 256 -1.98 -22.45 11.31
C ARG A 256 -2.16 -21.10 10.65
N ALA A 257 -1.21 -20.65 9.82
CA ALA A 257 -1.32 -19.38 9.11
C ALA A 257 -2.48 -19.41 8.11
N THR A 258 -2.60 -20.48 7.32
CA THR A 258 -3.74 -20.67 6.40
C THR A 258 -5.07 -20.77 7.16
N ALA A 259 -5.10 -21.46 8.31
CA ALA A 259 -6.29 -21.53 9.15
C ALA A 259 -6.71 -20.15 9.70
N VAL A 260 -5.75 -19.28 10.04
CA VAL A 260 -6.03 -17.90 10.46
C VAL A 260 -6.65 -17.08 9.32
N LEU A 261 -6.17 -17.23 8.08
CA LEU A 261 -6.75 -16.56 6.92
C LEU A 261 -8.19 -17.03 6.65
N LEU A 262 -8.44 -18.34 6.74
CA LEU A 262 -9.77 -18.93 6.59
C LEU A 262 -10.74 -18.44 7.69
N ASP A 263 -10.29 -18.34 8.94
CA ASP A 263 -11.10 -17.82 10.05
C ASP A 263 -11.48 -16.35 9.82
N ALA A 264 -10.53 -15.51 9.41
CA ALA A 264 -10.78 -14.11 9.08
C ALA A 264 -11.79 -13.96 7.93
N LEU A 265 -11.60 -14.74 6.86
CA LEU A 265 -12.48 -14.72 5.68
C LEU A 265 -13.83 -15.42 5.91
N SER A 266 -14.06 -16.05 7.07
CA SER A 266 -15.42 -16.47 7.46
C SER A 266 -16.34 -15.29 7.80
N ARG A 267 -15.74 -14.12 8.14
CA ARG A 267 -16.43 -12.86 8.45
C ARG A 267 -15.73 -11.69 7.75
N PRO A 268 -15.70 -11.65 6.40
CA PRO A 268 -14.86 -10.71 5.66
C PRO A 268 -15.25 -9.24 5.90
N ALA A 269 -16.54 -8.95 6.08
CA ALA A 269 -17.02 -7.61 6.43
C ALA A 269 -16.56 -7.13 7.82
N GLU A 270 -16.24 -8.04 8.74
CA GLU A 270 -15.63 -7.69 10.03
C GLU A 270 -14.13 -7.42 9.86
N ALA A 271 -13.44 -8.26 9.08
CA ALA A 271 -12.02 -8.08 8.78
C ALA A 271 -11.74 -6.74 8.09
N ASP A 272 -12.57 -6.34 7.11
CA ASP A 272 -12.46 -5.04 6.43
C ASP A 272 -12.64 -3.83 7.36
N ARG A 273 -13.21 -4.03 8.56
CA ARG A 273 -13.42 -2.95 9.55
C ARG A 273 -12.41 -3.00 10.69
N TRP A 274 -11.41 -3.89 10.65
CA TRP A 274 -10.40 -3.95 11.70
C TRP A 274 -9.52 -2.71 11.75
N PHE A 275 -9.37 -2.03 10.61
CA PHE A 275 -8.63 -0.80 10.48
C PHE A 275 -9.58 0.28 9.95
N PRO A 276 -9.80 1.38 10.69
CA PRO A 276 -10.60 2.51 10.21
C PRO A 276 -10.05 3.08 8.89
N GLU A 277 -8.73 3.08 8.78
CA GLU A 277 -7.97 3.39 7.58
C GLU A 277 -7.18 2.16 7.13
N PRO A 278 -7.02 1.92 5.82
CA PRO A 278 -6.15 0.87 5.34
C PRO A 278 -4.75 0.95 5.96
N LEU A 279 -4.13 -0.22 6.12
CA LEU A 279 -2.69 -0.24 6.37
C LEU A 279 -1.96 0.22 5.10
N PRO A 280 -0.88 1.00 5.19
CA PRO A 280 -0.18 1.56 4.03
C PRO A 280 0.23 0.50 2.99
N GLN A 281 0.46 -0.74 3.43
CA GLN A 281 0.88 -1.85 2.56
C GLN A 281 -0.27 -2.52 1.77
N PHE A 282 -1.52 -2.07 1.94
CA PHE A 282 -2.68 -2.65 1.25
C PHE A 282 -3.41 -1.62 0.41
N ASP A 283 -3.62 -1.97 -0.84
CA ASP A 283 -4.59 -1.30 -1.69
C ASP A 283 -5.98 -1.98 -1.58
N GLY A 284 -7.02 -1.15 -1.62
CA GLY A 284 -8.41 -1.57 -1.57
C GLY A 284 -8.86 -2.22 -0.24
N TRP A 285 -9.85 -3.11 -0.34
CA TRP A 285 -10.41 -3.78 0.82
C TRP A 285 -9.45 -4.85 1.36
N PHE A 286 -9.30 -4.92 2.68
CA PHE A 286 -8.37 -5.86 3.31
C PHE A 286 -8.61 -7.32 2.88
N ARG A 287 -9.89 -7.70 2.69
CA ARG A 287 -10.30 -9.02 2.18
C ARG A 287 -9.65 -9.42 0.84
N PHE A 288 -9.30 -8.48 -0.03
CA PHE A 288 -8.68 -8.77 -1.32
C PHE A 288 -7.30 -9.39 -1.13
N THR A 289 -6.48 -8.78 -0.28
CA THR A 289 -5.17 -9.34 0.07
C THR A 289 -5.30 -10.68 0.78
N LEU A 290 -6.25 -10.82 1.72
CA LEU A 290 -6.47 -12.09 2.42
C LEU A 290 -6.83 -13.21 1.44
N LEU A 291 -7.72 -12.94 0.49
CA LEU A 291 -8.14 -13.92 -0.50
C LEU A 291 -6.99 -14.29 -1.44
N ARG A 292 -6.28 -13.30 -1.98
CA ARG A 292 -5.13 -13.52 -2.88
C ARG A 292 -4.10 -14.45 -2.24
N ILE A 293 -3.74 -14.18 -0.97
CA ILE A 293 -2.77 -15.01 -0.25
C ILE A 293 -3.36 -16.39 0.11
N LEU A 294 -4.64 -16.48 0.49
CA LEU A 294 -5.30 -17.76 0.74
C LEU A 294 -5.26 -18.66 -0.50
N LEU A 295 -5.61 -18.14 -1.68
CA LEU A 295 -5.69 -18.91 -2.93
C LEU A 295 -4.33 -19.43 -3.40
N LYS A 296 -3.25 -18.70 -3.08
CA LYS A 296 -1.85 -19.16 -3.29
C LYS A 296 -1.47 -20.33 -2.36
N ARG A 297 -2.13 -20.49 -1.22
CA ARG A 297 -1.76 -21.47 -0.18
C ARG A 297 -2.60 -22.74 -0.15
N VAL A 298 -3.88 -22.64 -0.49
CA VAL A 298 -4.76 -23.83 -0.56
C VAL A 298 -4.44 -24.66 -1.80
N GLU A 299 -4.55 -25.98 -1.74
CA GLU A 299 -4.32 -26.84 -2.91
C GLU A 299 -5.55 -26.85 -3.83
N SER A 300 -6.73 -26.86 -3.22
CA SER A 300 -8.02 -27.00 -3.91
C SER A 300 -8.98 -25.83 -3.64
N TYR A 301 -10.00 -25.67 -4.49
CA TYR A 301 -11.07 -24.70 -4.24
C TYR A 301 -11.93 -25.11 -3.04
N GLU A 302 -12.11 -26.41 -2.81
CA GLU A 302 -12.92 -26.96 -1.72
C GLU A 302 -12.47 -26.46 -0.34
N GLU A 303 -11.16 -26.26 -0.14
CA GLU A 303 -10.62 -25.68 1.10
C GLU A 303 -10.98 -24.20 1.28
N ALA A 304 -11.07 -23.44 0.18
CA ALA A 304 -11.44 -22.02 0.20
C ALA A 304 -12.96 -21.78 0.11
N ALA A 305 -13.75 -22.80 -0.21
CA ALA A 305 -15.18 -22.65 -0.50
C ALA A 305 -16.00 -21.96 0.62
N PRO A 306 -15.81 -22.26 1.92
CA PRO A 306 -16.52 -21.53 2.98
C PRO A 306 -16.20 -20.03 3.01
N ALA A 307 -14.92 -19.68 2.82
CA ALA A 307 -14.47 -18.29 2.74
C ALA A 307 -15.03 -17.60 1.48
N ALA A 308 -14.99 -18.29 0.34
CA ALA A 308 -15.57 -17.81 -0.91
C ALA A 308 -17.05 -17.45 -0.76
N LEU A 309 -17.85 -18.34 -0.18
CA LEU A 309 -19.28 -18.11 0.03
C LEU A 309 -19.58 -16.97 1.01
N ALA A 310 -18.71 -16.74 2.00
CA ALA A 310 -18.83 -15.57 2.88
C ALA A 310 -18.45 -14.26 2.19
N LEU A 311 -17.58 -14.30 1.17
CA LEU A 311 -17.12 -13.15 0.39
C LEU A 311 -18.11 -12.73 -0.70
N ILE A 312 -18.74 -13.67 -1.41
CA ILE A 312 -19.62 -13.35 -2.56
C ILE A 312 -20.68 -12.29 -2.25
N PRO A 313 -21.35 -12.24 -1.08
CA PRO A 313 -22.31 -11.18 -0.77
C PRO A 313 -21.74 -9.75 -0.76
N LEU A 314 -20.42 -9.60 -0.62
CA LEU A 314 -19.72 -8.30 -0.65
C LEU A 314 -19.16 -7.96 -2.04
N ALA A 315 -19.18 -8.92 -2.96
CA ALA A 315 -18.63 -8.78 -4.30
C ALA A 315 -19.55 -7.96 -5.22
N SER A 316 -18.95 -7.33 -6.22
CA SER A 316 -19.64 -6.56 -7.25
C SER A 316 -18.98 -6.70 -8.62
N ASP A 317 -19.58 -6.10 -9.64
CA ASP A 317 -18.99 -5.99 -10.96
C ASP A 317 -17.78 -5.04 -11.01
N TYR A 318 -17.56 -4.21 -9.99
CA TYR A 318 -16.35 -3.38 -9.86
C TYR A 318 -15.17 -4.10 -9.22
N THR A 319 -15.41 -5.23 -8.53
CA THR A 319 -14.38 -5.90 -7.72
C THR A 319 -13.90 -7.24 -8.31
N VAL A 320 -14.39 -7.58 -9.50
CA VAL A 320 -14.20 -8.89 -10.16
C VAL A 320 -12.77 -9.41 -10.07
N ASP A 321 -11.80 -8.58 -10.43
CA ASP A 321 -10.40 -8.99 -10.53
C ASP A 321 -9.77 -9.26 -9.16
N GLN A 322 -10.36 -8.72 -8.08
CA GLN A 322 -9.84 -8.79 -6.72
C GLN A 322 -10.54 -9.84 -5.84
N ASP A 323 -11.79 -10.19 -6.12
CA ASP A 323 -12.54 -11.18 -5.33
C ASP A 323 -13.03 -12.40 -6.13
N TRP A 324 -14.09 -12.28 -6.92
CA TRP A 324 -14.77 -13.46 -7.46
C TRP A 324 -14.19 -14.02 -8.76
N GLY A 325 -13.43 -13.23 -9.52
CA GLY A 325 -12.63 -13.71 -10.66
C GLY A 325 -11.58 -14.74 -10.23
N PRO A 326 -10.68 -14.41 -9.28
CA PRO A 326 -9.70 -15.34 -8.73
C PRO A 326 -10.32 -16.64 -8.16
N LEU A 327 -11.51 -16.54 -7.55
CA LEU A 327 -12.26 -17.72 -7.08
C LEU A 327 -12.68 -18.64 -8.23
N LEU A 328 -13.14 -18.08 -9.36
CA LEU A 328 -13.47 -18.87 -10.55
C LEU A 328 -12.24 -19.58 -11.11
N ALA A 329 -11.10 -18.89 -11.20
CA ALA A 329 -9.85 -19.49 -11.67
C ALA A 329 -9.38 -20.64 -10.76
N LYS A 330 -9.54 -20.50 -9.44
CA LYS A 330 -9.25 -21.59 -8.49
C LYS A 330 -10.24 -22.76 -8.61
N ALA A 331 -11.52 -22.47 -8.82
CA ALA A 331 -12.58 -23.48 -8.93
C ALA A 331 -12.54 -24.26 -10.25
N PHE A 332 -12.08 -23.64 -11.34
CA PHE A 332 -12.05 -24.22 -12.69
C PHE A 332 -10.66 -24.09 -13.32
N PRO A 333 -9.62 -24.77 -12.77
CA PRO A 333 -8.28 -24.68 -13.32
C PRO A 333 -8.27 -25.25 -14.75
N GLY A 334 -7.93 -24.41 -15.73
CA GLY A 334 -7.94 -24.79 -17.15
C GLY A 334 -9.33 -24.76 -17.82
N GLY A 335 -10.35 -24.27 -17.10
CA GLY A 335 -11.71 -24.13 -17.60
C GLY A 335 -12.55 -25.40 -17.51
N ARG A 336 -13.86 -25.22 -17.42
CA ARG A 336 -14.82 -26.33 -17.39
C ARG A 336 -15.02 -26.93 -18.78
N GLU A 337 -14.85 -28.25 -18.89
CA GLU A 337 -15.21 -28.98 -20.11
C GLU A 337 -16.73 -29.02 -20.32
N PRO A 338 -17.23 -28.80 -21.56
CA PRO A 338 -18.65 -28.93 -21.85
C PRO A 338 -19.22 -30.31 -21.49
N GLY A 339 -20.16 -30.34 -20.55
CA GLY A 339 -20.84 -31.56 -20.11
C GLY A 339 -20.21 -32.25 -18.90
N SER A 340 -19.14 -31.72 -18.32
CA SER A 340 -18.59 -32.23 -17.06
C SER A 340 -19.50 -31.91 -15.86
N ASP A 341 -19.54 -32.79 -14.86
CA ASP A 341 -20.31 -32.54 -13.65
C ASP A 341 -19.63 -31.48 -12.77
N LEU A 342 -20.45 -30.63 -12.14
CA LEU A 342 -19.99 -29.67 -11.14
C LEU A 342 -19.85 -30.35 -9.77
N THR A 343 -18.71 -30.12 -9.09
CA THR A 343 -18.58 -30.46 -7.68
C THR A 343 -19.62 -29.67 -6.84
N PRO A 344 -19.99 -30.15 -5.64
CA PRO A 344 -20.88 -29.39 -4.76
C PRO A 344 -20.37 -27.96 -4.50
N ALA A 345 -19.07 -27.82 -4.22
CA ALA A 345 -18.46 -26.52 -3.96
C ALA A 345 -18.52 -25.58 -5.18
N GLN A 346 -18.24 -26.09 -6.38
CA GLN A 346 -18.38 -25.32 -7.61
C GLN A 346 -19.83 -24.88 -7.85
N ARG A 347 -20.79 -25.78 -7.64
CA ARG A 347 -22.22 -25.46 -7.78
C ARG A 347 -22.64 -24.37 -6.79
N ASP A 348 -22.18 -24.45 -5.55
CA ASP A 348 -22.49 -23.45 -4.51
C ASP A 348 -21.90 -22.07 -4.87
N LEU A 349 -20.67 -22.02 -5.38
CA LEU A 349 -20.04 -20.78 -5.88
C LEU A 349 -20.88 -20.13 -6.97
N LEU A 350 -21.18 -20.90 -8.01
CA LEU A 350 -21.91 -20.40 -9.18
C LEU A 350 -23.34 -20.00 -8.81
N HIS A 351 -24.00 -20.72 -7.89
CA HIS A 351 -25.29 -20.34 -7.36
C HIS A 351 -25.20 -19.01 -6.59
N ALA A 352 -24.23 -18.85 -5.70
CA ALA A 352 -24.04 -17.60 -4.96
C ALA A 352 -23.79 -16.41 -5.89
N LEU A 353 -22.93 -16.58 -6.92
CA LEU A 353 -22.68 -15.56 -7.94
C LEU A 353 -23.92 -15.25 -8.77
N ALA A 354 -24.67 -16.27 -9.18
CA ALA A 354 -25.89 -16.11 -9.94
C ALA A 354 -26.98 -15.39 -9.13
N GLU A 355 -26.99 -15.47 -7.81
CA GLU A 355 -27.98 -14.78 -6.97
C GLU A 355 -27.55 -13.37 -6.52
N ASN A 356 -26.26 -13.05 -6.54
CA ASN A 356 -25.79 -11.70 -6.22
C ASN A 356 -25.97 -10.73 -7.42
N ASP A 357 -27.01 -9.90 -7.37
CA ASP A 357 -27.29 -8.87 -8.39
C ASP A 357 -26.10 -7.92 -8.64
N ALA A 358 -25.33 -7.58 -7.60
CA ALA A 358 -24.22 -6.62 -7.71
C ALA A 358 -23.08 -7.15 -8.60
N CYS A 359 -22.92 -8.47 -8.75
CA CYS A 359 -21.90 -9.07 -9.63
C CYS A 359 -22.24 -8.94 -11.12
N TRP A 360 -23.49 -8.60 -11.47
CA TRP A 360 -24.00 -8.63 -12.85
C TRP A 360 -24.34 -7.23 -13.41
N GLY A 361 -23.64 -6.20 -12.95
CA GLY A 361 -23.72 -4.86 -13.53
C GLY A 361 -23.05 -4.72 -14.90
N ASN A 362 -22.65 -3.50 -15.28
CA ASN A 362 -22.19 -3.16 -16.64
C ASN A 362 -20.68 -3.27 -16.85
N ILE A 363 -19.88 -3.54 -15.81
CA ILE A 363 -18.42 -3.66 -15.96
C ILE A 363 -18.04 -4.94 -16.72
N GLY A 364 -17.12 -4.82 -17.67
CA GLY A 364 -16.79 -5.88 -18.64
C GLY A 364 -15.83 -6.97 -18.13
N ASN A 365 -15.07 -6.71 -17.07
CA ASN A 365 -13.94 -7.55 -16.64
C ASN A 365 -14.37 -9.01 -16.39
N LYS A 366 -15.58 -9.23 -15.85
CA LYS A 366 -16.17 -10.56 -15.64
C LYS A 366 -16.21 -11.48 -16.86
N TYR A 367 -16.31 -10.92 -18.07
CA TYR A 367 -16.42 -11.74 -19.27
C TYR A 367 -15.15 -12.52 -19.59
N SER A 368 -13.98 -12.01 -19.18
CA SER A 368 -12.71 -12.74 -19.31
C SER A 368 -12.67 -13.92 -18.35
N TRP A 369 -12.84 -13.67 -17.05
CA TRP A 369 -12.86 -14.69 -16.00
C TRP A 369 -13.87 -15.81 -16.26
N LEU A 370 -15.11 -15.47 -16.64
CA LEU A 370 -16.13 -16.48 -16.95
C LEU A 370 -15.73 -17.33 -18.17
N ARG A 371 -15.13 -16.72 -19.19
CA ARG A 371 -14.67 -17.42 -20.39
C ARG A 371 -13.52 -18.37 -20.07
N ASP A 372 -12.54 -17.90 -19.31
CA ASP A 372 -11.37 -18.69 -18.93
C ASP A 372 -11.74 -19.85 -18.01
N ALA A 373 -12.76 -19.66 -17.16
CA ALA A 373 -13.37 -20.72 -16.37
C ALA A 373 -14.26 -21.68 -17.19
N GLY A 374 -14.45 -21.46 -18.50
CA GLY A 374 -15.31 -22.30 -19.35
C GLY A 374 -16.81 -22.19 -19.03
N LEU A 375 -17.25 -21.03 -18.52
CA LEU A 375 -18.61 -20.79 -18.05
C LEU A 375 -19.39 -19.84 -18.98
N PRO A 376 -20.74 -19.89 -18.93
CA PRO A 376 -21.57 -18.92 -19.62
C PRO A 376 -21.31 -17.49 -19.13
N GLN A 377 -21.23 -16.56 -20.08
CA GLN A 377 -20.97 -15.13 -19.81
C GLN A 377 -22.24 -14.35 -19.44
N LYS A 378 -23.42 -14.97 -19.55
CA LYS A 378 -24.70 -14.39 -19.15
C LYS A 378 -25.26 -15.09 -17.92
N ARG A 379 -25.87 -14.30 -17.03
CA ARG A 379 -26.45 -14.75 -15.78
C ARG A 379 -27.51 -15.82 -15.96
N GLU A 380 -28.40 -15.65 -16.93
CA GLU A 380 -29.51 -16.57 -17.20
C GLU A 380 -29.00 -17.93 -17.72
N GLU A 381 -27.95 -17.90 -18.53
CA GLU A 381 -27.30 -19.10 -19.04
C GLU A 381 -26.54 -19.82 -17.92
N LEU A 382 -25.90 -19.08 -17.00
CA LEU A 382 -25.28 -19.64 -15.79
C LEU A 382 -26.32 -20.27 -14.87
N ARG A 383 -27.46 -19.62 -14.64
CA ARG A 383 -28.59 -20.18 -13.86
C ARG A 383 -29.14 -21.45 -14.47
N SER A 384 -29.14 -21.57 -15.80
CA SER A 384 -29.62 -22.77 -16.49
C SER A 384 -28.65 -23.96 -16.39
N LEU A 385 -27.40 -23.72 -15.97
CA LEU A 385 -26.38 -24.75 -15.74
C LEU A 385 -26.52 -25.41 -14.35
N LEU A 386 -27.18 -24.74 -13.41
CA LEU A 386 -27.38 -25.16 -12.01
C LEU A 386 -28.66 -25.99 -11.86
#